data_AF-A0A453QQU1-F1
#
_entry.id   AF-A0A453QQU1-F1
#
_cell.length_a   1.000
_cell.length_b   1.000
_cell.length_c   1.000
_cell.angle_alpha   90.00
_cell.angle_beta   90.00
_cell.angle_gamma   90.00
#
_symmetry.space_group_name_H-M   'P 1'
#
loop_
_entity.id
_entity.type
_entity.pdbx_description
1 polymer ?
#
loop_
_entity_poly.entity_id
_entity_poly.type
_entity_poly.pdbx_seq_one_letter_code
_entity_poly.pdbx_strand_id
1 'polypeptide(L)' 'MASSPLLVALVMVSACFLAVSGQKFNAIYSFGDSMSDTGNLCVNGPPAGLTLTQPPYGETFFGRATCRCSDGRLVVDFL' A
#
# COMPACT_ATOMS: atom_id res chain seq x y z
N MET A 1 47.80 21.17 -8.58
CA MET A 1 46.61 20.59 -7.96
C MET A 1 45.46 20.72 -8.95
N ALA A 2 45.41 19.87 -9.96
CA ALA A 2 44.29 19.84 -10.91
C ALA A 2 43.41 18.66 -10.50
N SER A 3 42.23 18.93 -9.98
CA SER A 3 41.22 17.88 -9.77
C SER A 3 40.91 17.26 -11.13
N SER A 4 41.09 15.95 -11.26
CA SER A 4 40.84 15.24 -12.51
C SER A 4 39.33 15.31 -12.84
N PRO A 5 38.92 15.78 -14.03
CA PRO A 5 37.51 15.94 -14.38
C PRO A 5 36.73 14.62 -14.34
N LEU A 6 37.44 13.50 -14.51
CA LEU A 6 36.90 12.14 -14.42
C LEU A 6 36.45 11.77 -13.01
N LEU A 7 37.20 12.20 -11.99
CA LEU A 7 36.84 12.00 -10.58
C LEU A 7 35.61 12.84 -10.21
N VAL A 8 35.54 14.08 -10.71
CA VAL A 8 34.37 14.95 -10.50
C VAL A 8 33.13 14.34 -11.16
N ALA A 9 33.26 13.86 -12.40
CA ALA A 9 32.16 13.18 -13.09
C ALA A 9 31.68 11.92 -12.34
N LEU A 10 32.61 11.10 -11.85
CA LEU A 10 32.28 9.91 -11.06
C LEU A 10 31.53 10.25 -9.77
N VAL A 11 31.99 11.28 -9.04
CA VAL A 11 31.34 11.75 -7.81
C VAL A 11 29.93 12.29 -8.11
N MET A 12 29.77 13.07 -9.18
CA MET A 12 28.47 13.61 -9.58
C MET A 12 27.49 12.50 -9.98
N VAL A 13 27.94 11.50 -10.72
CA VAL A 13 27.12 10.34 -11.12
C VAL A 13 26.70 9.54 -9.88
N SER A 14 27.62 9.26 -8.96
CA SER A 14 27.31 8.56 -7.70
C SER A 14 26.32 9.35 -6.82
N ALA A 15 26.45 10.68 -6.77
CA ALA A 15 25.54 11.54 -6.03
C ALA A 15 24.13 11.55 -6.65
N CYS A 16 24.02 11.53 -7.98
CA CYS A 16 22.75 11.37 -8.69
C CYS A 16 22.06 10.03 -8.35
N PHE A 17 22.81 8.93 -8.22
CA PHE A 17 22.25 7.63 -7.84
C PHE A 17 21.74 7.61 -6.39
N LEU A 18 22.43 8.29 -5.46
CA LEU A 18 21.98 8.41 -4.07
C LEU A 18 20.77 9.34 -3.91
N ALA A 19 20.67 10.39 -4.73
CA ALA A 19 19.51 11.28 -4.76
C ALA A 19 18.23 10.61 -5.29
N VAL A 20 18.35 9.42 -5.89
CA VAL A 20 17.24 8.57 -6.33
C VAL A 20 16.67 7.69 -5.22
N SER A 21 17.07 7.86 -3.96
CA SER A 21 16.32 7.26 -2.86
C SER A 21 14.97 7.98 -2.71
N GLY A 22 13.88 7.35 -3.16
CA GLY A 22 12.52 7.88 -3.02
C GLY A 22 12.20 8.29 -1.58
N GLN A 23 11.37 9.33 -1.44
CA GLN A 23 10.95 9.85 -0.15
C GLN A 23 10.24 8.74 0.66
N LYS A 24 10.71 8.47 1.87
CA LYS A 24 10.10 7.47 2.76
C LYS A 24 8.92 8.11 3.48
N PHE A 25 7.74 7.50 3.37
CA PHE A 25 6.56 7.89 4.13
C PHE A 25 6.39 6.95 5.33
N ASN A 26 6.08 7.52 6.49
CA ASN A 26 5.88 6.74 7.71
C ASN A 26 4.45 6.21 7.86
N ALA A 27 3.50 6.75 7.08
CA ALA A 27 2.10 6.37 7.13
C ALA A 27 1.40 6.69 5.79
N ILE A 28 0.34 5.94 5.51
CA ILE A 28 -0.60 6.18 4.41
C ILE A 28 -1.98 6.39 5.04
N TYR A 29 -2.62 7.51 4.71
CA TYR A 29 -4.02 7.77 5.05
C TYR A 29 -4.85 7.59 3.78
N SER A 30 -5.69 6.56 3.75
CA SER A 30 -6.54 6.26 2.60
C SER A 30 -7.97 6.72 2.85
N PHE A 31 -8.48 7.54 1.95
CA PHE A 31 -9.89 7.94 1.89
C PHE A 31 -10.51 7.35 0.63
N GLY A 32 -11.78 6.99 0.66
CA GLY A 32 -12.46 6.47 -0.51
C GLY A 32 -13.74 5.74 -0.17
N ASP A 33 -14.00 4.69 -0.93
CA ASP A 33 -15.20 3.87 -0.89
C ASP A 33 -14.85 2.41 -0.58
N SER A 34 -15.69 1.48 -1.03
CA SER A 34 -15.50 0.04 -0.87
C SER A 34 -14.18 -0.49 -1.39
N MET A 35 -13.54 0.16 -2.37
CA MET A 35 -12.28 -0.32 -2.95
C MET A 35 -11.07 -0.05 -2.05
N SER A 36 -11.18 0.86 -1.08
CA SER A 36 -10.14 1.16 -0.09
C SER A 36 -10.54 0.83 1.35
N ASP A 37 -11.83 0.53 1.60
CA ASP A 37 -12.31 0.17 2.93
C ASP A 37 -11.81 -1.21 3.38
N THR A 38 -10.87 -1.22 4.34
CA THR A 38 -10.28 -2.43 4.90
C THR A 38 -11.11 -3.09 6.02
N GLY A 39 -12.32 -2.59 6.30
CA GLY A 39 -13.27 -3.20 7.24
C GLY A 39 -14.09 -2.21 8.08
N ASN A 40 -14.00 -0.90 7.82
CA ASN A 40 -14.75 0.14 8.54
C ASN A 40 -16.25 -0.08 8.46
N LEU A 41 -16.78 -0.64 7.37
CA LEU A 41 -18.20 -0.97 7.22
C LEU A 41 -18.75 -1.86 8.36
N CYS A 42 -17.89 -2.66 9.00
CA CYS A 42 -18.26 -3.54 10.11
C CYS A 42 -17.65 -3.10 11.45
N VAL A 43 -17.22 -1.84 11.60
CA VAL A 43 -16.58 -1.33 12.83
C VAL A 43 -17.48 -1.49 14.07
N ASN A 44 -18.81 -1.42 13.88
CA ASN A 44 -19.81 -1.61 14.93
C ASN A 44 -20.45 -3.01 14.91
N GLY A 45 -19.76 -3.98 14.30
CA GLY A 45 -20.27 -5.31 14.05
C GLY A 45 -20.84 -5.48 12.64
N PRO A 46 -20.98 -6.73 12.15
CA PRO A 46 -21.49 -7.03 10.82
C PRO A 46 -22.98 -6.72 10.74
N PRO A 47 -23.43 -5.82 9.84
CA PRO A 47 -24.84 -5.60 9.59
C PRO A 47 -25.53 -6.89 9.14
N ALA A 48 -26.75 -7.12 9.63
CA ALA A 48 -27.54 -8.29 9.24
C ALA A 48 -27.77 -8.28 7.73
N GLY A 49 -27.49 -9.40 7.06
CA GLY A 49 -27.66 -9.55 5.62
C GLY A 49 -26.59 -8.87 4.76
N LEU A 50 -25.51 -8.35 5.35
CA LEU A 50 -24.40 -7.80 4.55
C LEU A 50 -23.64 -8.93 3.85
N THR A 51 -23.66 -8.93 2.52
CA THR A 51 -23.03 -9.97 1.69
C THR A 51 -21.52 -10.11 1.93
N LEU A 52 -20.86 -9.00 2.28
CA LEU A 52 -19.42 -8.91 2.56
C LEU A 52 -18.98 -9.65 3.83
N THR A 53 -19.94 -10.14 4.61
CA THR A 53 -19.72 -10.93 5.83
C THR A 53 -19.84 -12.44 5.58
N GLN A 54 -20.04 -12.84 4.32
CA GLN A 54 -20.26 -14.22 3.89
C GLN A 54 -19.25 -14.63 2.81
N PRO A 55 -19.06 -15.93 2.55
CA PRO A 55 -18.38 -16.39 1.34
C PRO A 55 -18.95 -15.74 0.05
N PRO A 56 -18.10 -15.45 -0.95
CA PRO A 56 -16.67 -15.76 -1.03
C PRO A 56 -15.78 -14.65 -0.44
N TYR A 57 -16.29 -13.67 0.31
CA TYR A 57 -15.43 -12.54 0.71
C TYR A 57 -14.35 -12.99 1.71
N GLY A 58 -13.10 -12.67 1.42
CA GLY A 58 -11.91 -12.98 2.22
C GLY A 58 -11.36 -14.41 2.16
N GLU A 59 -11.87 -15.33 1.32
CA GLU A 59 -11.41 -16.72 1.27
C GLU A 59 -9.98 -16.85 0.69
N THR A 60 -9.67 -16.10 -0.37
CA THR A 60 -8.38 -16.21 -1.09
C THR A 60 -7.17 -15.78 -0.23
N PHE A 61 -7.33 -14.88 0.76
CA PHE A 61 -6.21 -14.40 1.58
C PHE A 61 -6.40 -14.53 3.09
N PHE A 62 -7.59 -14.20 3.61
CA PHE A 62 -7.82 -14.17 5.06
C PHE A 62 -8.42 -15.48 5.60
N GLY A 63 -8.96 -16.34 4.73
CA GLY A 63 -9.64 -17.58 5.08
C GLY A 63 -10.97 -17.37 5.82
N ARG A 64 -11.49 -16.14 5.84
CA ARG A 64 -12.76 -15.75 6.46
C ARG A 64 -13.22 -14.40 5.92
N ALA A 65 -14.52 -14.14 6.05
CA ALA A 65 -15.07 -12.83 5.73
C ALA A 65 -14.49 -11.72 6.62
N THR A 66 -14.12 -10.62 5.97
CA THR A 66 -13.47 -9.46 6.61
C THR A 66 -14.24 -8.15 6.42
N CYS A 67 -15.45 -8.21 5.84
CA CYS A 67 -16.21 -7.02 5.42
C CYS A 67 -15.53 -6.13 4.38
N ARG A 68 -14.53 -6.67 3.67
CA ARG A 68 -13.92 -6.01 2.51
C ARG A 68 -14.72 -6.38 1.27
N CYS A 69 -14.83 -5.46 0.33
CA CYS A 69 -15.43 -5.70 -0.99
C CYS A 69 -14.48 -6.47 -1.93
N SER A 70 -13.87 -7.55 -1.42
CA SER A 70 -12.93 -8.42 -2.12
C SER A 70 -12.91 -9.81 -1.48
N ASP A 71 -12.58 -10.83 -2.27
CA ASP A 71 -12.22 -12.18 -1.80
C ASP A 71 -10.83 -12.19 -1.11
N GLY A 72 -10.16 -11.05 -1.01
CA GLY A 72 -8.92 -10.95 -0.25
C GLY A 72 -8.48 -9.52 -0.03
N ARG A 73 -7.25 -9.25 -0.45
CA ARG A 73 -6.64 -7.93 -0.33
C ARG A 73 -7.30 -6.91 -1.26
N LEU A 74 -7.26 -5.65 -0.86
CA LEU A 74 -7.58 -4.47 -1.65
C LEU A 74 -6.29 -3.86 -2.20
N VAL A 75 -6.41 -2.93 -3.15
CA VAL A 75 -5.25 -2.25 -3.76
C VAL A 75 -4.35 -1.60 -2.69
N VAL A 76 -4.95 -1.04 -1.65
CA VAL A 76 -4.23 -0.39 -0.54
C VAL A 76 -3.35 -1.33 0.29
N ASP A 77 -3.59 -2.65 0.27
CA ASP A 77 -2.74 -3.62 0.97
C ASP A 77 -1.43 -3.91 0.21
N PHE A 78 -1.26 -3.37 -1.00
CA PHE A 78 -0.07 -3.56 -1.84
C PHE A 78 0.80 -2.29 -1.97
N LEU A 79 0.37 -1.17 -1.37
CA LEU A 79 1.10 0.09 -1.35
C LEU A 79 2.16 0.11 -0.23
#